data_AF-A0A6C2DNX4-F1
#
_entry.id   AF-A0A6C2DNX4-F1
#
_cell.length_a   1.000
_cell.length_b   1.000
_cell.length_c   1.000
_cell.angle_alpha   90.00
_cell.angle_beta   90.00
_cell.angle_gamma   90.00
#
_symmetry.space_group_name_H-M   'P 1'
#
loop_
_entity.id
_entity.type
_entity.pdbx_description
1 polymer ?
#
loop_
_entity_poly.entity_id
_entity_poly.type
_entity_poly.pdbx_seq_one_letter_code
_entity_poly.pdbx_strand_id
1 'polypeptide(L)'
;MKKIYEAWENETDCSIAFSNVESISVQRAKGLLSENAKLLHRIEADTWEEAISAHYIKMGWKPYVPVGEPQECPRECGASLYPEGSGECPNCGSVC
;
A
#
# COMPACT_ATOMS: atom_id res chain seq x y z
N MET A 1 12.01 -1.47 -7.16
CA MET A 1 11.60 -2.71 -7.87
C MET A 1 10.10 -2.77 -7.66
N LYS A 2 9.30 -2.58 -8.70
CA LYS A 2 7.87 -2.30 -8.55
C LYS A 2 7.15 -3.48 -7.91
N LYS A 3 6.41 -3.21 -6.83
CA LYS A 3 5.54 -4.16 -6.14
C LYS A 3 4.10 -3.96 -6.62
N ILE A 4 3.34 -5.05 -6.64
CA ILE A 4 1.91 -5.02 -6.99
C ILE A 4 1.09 -5.03 -5.70
N TYR A 5 0.19 -4.06 -5.60
CA TYR A 5 -0.81 -3.94 -4.54
C TYR A 5 -2.20 -4.08 -5.13
N GLU A 6 -3.09 -4.75 -4.40
CA GLU A 6 -4.46 -5.01 -4.82
C GLU A 6 -5.46 -4.48 -3.80
N ALA A 7 -6.53 -3.87 -4.32
CA ALA A 7 -7.69 -3.47 -3.55
C ALA A 7 -8.84 -4.43 -3.83
N TRP A 8 -9.44 -4.98 -2.78
CA TRP A 8 -10.55 -5.93 -2.84
C TRP A 8 -11.70 -5.43 -1.99
N GLU A 9 -12.92 -5.57 -2.49
CA GLU A 9 -14.15 -5.27 -1.77
C GLU A 9 -14.83 -6.56 -1.34
N ASN A 10 -15.18 -6.66 -0.07
CA ASN A 10 -15.97 -7.76 0.45
C ASN A 10 -17.46 -7.45 0.28
N GLU A 11 -18.16 -8.27 -0.51
CA GLU A 11 -19.58 -8.02 -0.83
C GLU A 11 -20.49 -8.08 0.41
N THR A 12 -20.10 -8.82 1.45
CA THR A 12 -20.96 -9.05 2.62
C THR A 12 -21.08 -7.81 3.51
N ASP A 13 -20.00 -7.04 3.65
CA ASP A 13 -19.90 -5.91 4.60
C ASP A 13 -19.39 -4.61 3.96
N CYS A 14 -19.19 -4.61 2.63
CA CYS A 14 -18.60 -3.52 1.86
C CYS A 14 -17.23 -3.06 2.36
N SER A 15 -16.51 -3.89 3.13
CA SER A 15 -15.18 -3.56 3.61
C SER A 15 -14.16 -3.65 2.48
N ILE A 16 -13.17 -2.77 2.53
CA ILE A 16 -12.08 -2.71 1.54
C ILE A 16 -10.80 -3.25 2.17
N ALA A 17 -10.25 -4.31 1.59
CA ALA A 17 -8.91 -4.80 1.88
C ALA A 17 -7.93 -4.25 0.84
N PHE A 18 -6.85 -3.61 1.29
CA PHE A 18 -5.77 -3.14 0.43
C PHE A 18 -4.43 -3.62 0.96
N SER A 19 -3.69 -4.38 0.15
CA SER A 19 -2.36 -4.90 0.53
C SER A 19 -1.58 -5.37 -0.69
N ASN A 20 -0.34 -5.83 -0.49
CA ASN A 20 0.43 -6.50 -1.53
C ASN A 20 -0.16 -7.89 -1.85
N VAL A 21 0.17 -8.42 -3.04
CA VAL A 21 -0.37 -9.70 -3.54
C VAL A 21 -0.11 -10.88 -2.59
N GLU A 22 1.05 -10.92 -1.94
CA GLU A 22 1.42 -11.98 -0.99
C GLU A 22 0.51 -11.96 0.24
N SER A 23 0.31 -10.77 0.83
CA SER A 23 -0.56 -10.56 1.99
C SER A 23 -2.02 -10.84 1.64
N ILE A 24 -2.51 -10.42 0.47
CA ILE A 24 -3.86 -10.76 0.00
C ILE A 24 -4.03 -12.28 -0.11
N SER A 25 -3.06 -12.98 -0.66
CA SER A 25 -3.10 -14.44 -0.78
C SER A 25 -3.17 -15.12 0.59
N VAL A 26 -2.40 -14.63 1.57
CA VAL A 26 -2.46 -15.11 2.96
C VAL A 26 -3.80 -14.79 3.62
N GLN A 27 -4.37 -13.60 3.39
CA GLN A 27 -5.68 -13.22 3.92
C GLN A 27 -6.80 -14.11 3.36
N ARG A 28 -6.78 -14.42 2.06
CA ARG A 28 -7.71 -15.38 1.43
C ARG A 28 -7.58 -16.77 2.04
N ALA A 29 -6.35 -17.29 2.16
CA ALA A 29 -6.11 -18.61 2.74
C ALA A 29 -6.56 -18.72 4.21
N LYS A 30 -6.57 -17.61 4.94
CA LYS A 30 -7.07 -17.52 6.33
C LYS A 30 -8.57 -17.24 6.44
N GLY A 31 -9.29 -17.08 5.33
CA GLY A 31 -10.71 -16.70 5.31
C GLY A 31 -10.98 -15.27 5.78
N LEU A 32 -9.95 -14.41 5.84
CA LEU A 32 -10.09 -12.99 6.19
C LEU A 32 -10.58 -12.15 5.01
N LEU A 33 -10.34 -12.62 3.79
CA LEU A 33 -10.91 -12.05 2.56
C LEU A 33 -11.87 -13.07 1.97
N SER A 34 -13.13 -12.67 1.81
CA SER A 34 -14.20 -13.52 1.27
C SER A 34 -13.84 -14.11 -0.10
N GLU A 35 -14.29 -15.35 -0.36
CA GLU A 35 -14.15 -15.97 -1.70
C GLU A 35 -14.90 -15.17 -2.77
N ASN A 36 -16.00 -14.52 -2.39
CA ASN A 36 -16.79 -13.64 -3.26
C ASN A 36 -16.26 -12.20 -3.30
N ALA A 37 -15.14 -11.90 -2.64
CA ALA A 37 -14.58 -10.56 -2.68
C ALA A 37 -14.18 -10.16 -4.10
N LYS A 38 -14.55 -8.95 -4.50
CA LYS A 38 -14.35 -8.42 -5.85
C LYS A 38 -13.08 -7.59 -5.93
N LEU A 39 -12.27 -7.82 -6.96
CA LEU A 39 -11.10 -6.99 -7.23
C LEU A 39 -11.57 -5.61 -7.73
N LEU A 40 -11.19 -4.55 -7.03
CA LEU A 40 -11.48 -3.18 -7.44
C LEU A 40 -10.41 -2.66 -8.42
N HIS A 41 -9.14 -2.73 -8.01
CA HIS A 41 -8.01 -2.28 -8.84
C HIS A 41 -6.67 -2.84 -8.36
N ARG A 42 -5.67 -2.70 -9.23
CA ARG A 42 -4.26 -2.99 -8.96
C ARG A 42 -3.42 -1.72 -9.09
N ILE A 43 -2.39 -1.60 -8.27
CA ILE A 43 -1.45 -0.49 -8.25
C ILE A 43 -0.03 -1.06 -8.25
N GLU A 44 0.79 -0.61 -9.19
CA GLU A 44 2.23 -0.83 -9.18
C GLU A 44 2.92 0.39 -8.57
N ALA A 45 3.69 0.17 -7.51
CA ALA A 45 4.40 1.22 -6.79
C ALA A 45 5.72 0.69 -6.23
N ASP A 46 6.68 1.60 -5.98
CA ASP A 46 7.96 1.23 -5.38
C ASP A 46 7.88 1.23 -3.84
N THR A 47 6.97 2.02 -3.25
CA THR A 47 6.71 2.05 -1.80
C THR A 47 5.24 1.82 -1.44
N TRP A 48 4.99 1.47 -0.17
CA TRP A 48 3.63 1.41 0.37
C TRP A 48 2.93 2.76 0.33
N GLU A 49 3.61 3.86 0.66
CA GLU A 49 3.06 5.21 0.69
C GLU A 49 2.56 5.65 -0.70
N GLU A 50 3.32 5.33 -1.75
CA GLU A 50 2.88 5.55 -3.14
C GLU A 50 1.64 4.73 -3.46
N ALA A 51 1.65 3.45 -3.09
CA ALA A 51 0.55 2.53 -3.36
C ALA A 51 -0.76 2.98 -2.68
N ILE A 52 -0.69 3.29 -1.39
CA ILE A 52 -1.87 3.69 -0.61
C ILE A 52 -2.37 5.09 -1.01
N SER A 53 -1.47 6.00 -1.37
CA SER A 53 -1.88 7.32 -1.90
C SER A 53 -2.66 7.18 -3.21
N ALA A 54 -2.17 6.36 -4.14
CA ALA A 54 -2.89 6.07 -5.38
C ALA A 54 -4.21 5.32 -5.13
N HIS A 55 -4.27 4.44 -4.11
CA HIS A 55 -5.51 3.78 -3.70
C HIS A 55 -6.55 4.80 -3.23
N TYR A 56 -6.18 5.72 -2.34
CA TYR A 56 -7.08 6.75 -1.81
C TYR A 56 -7.67 7.63 -2.92
N ILE A 57 -6.85 8.00 -3.92
CA ILE A 57 -7.30 8.73 -5.11
C ILE A 57 -8.33 7.92 -5.90
N LYS A 58 -8.05 6.65 -6.19
CA LYS A 58 -8.97 5.78 -6.95
C LYS A 58 -10.30 5.52 -6.23
N MET A 59 -10.27 5.48 -4.90
CA MET A 59 -11.48 5.33 -4.08
C MET A 59 -12.28 6.64 -3.92
N GLY A 60 -11.75 7.77 -4.39
CA GLY A 60 -12.37 9.08 -4.20
C GLY A 60 -12.33 9.54 -2.73
N TRP A 61 -11.38 9.04 -1.95
CA TRP A 61 -11.18 9.45 -0.56
C TRP A 61 -10.35 10.73 -0.48
N LYS A 62 -10.29 11.33 0.72
CA LYS A 62 -9.35 12.43 0.99
C LYS A 62 -7.92 11.95 0.75
N PRO A 63 -6.96 12.80 0.39
CA PRO A 63 -5.56 12.39 0.22
C PRO A 63 -5.02 11.65 1.45
N TYR A 64 -4.28 10.58 1.21
CA TYR A 64 -3.60 9.84 2.26
C TYR A 64 -2.52 10.72 2.91
N VAL A 65 -2.44 10.65 4.24
CA VAL A 65 -1.37 11.27 5.02
C VAL A 65 -0.58 10.13 5.66
N PRO A 66 0.69 9.93 5.28
CA PRO A 66 1.54 8.90 5.89
C PRO A 66 1.67 9.09 7.41
N VAL A 67 1.91 7.98 8.10
CA VAL A 67 2.18 7.99 9.54
C VAL A 67 3.61 8.48 9.77
N GLY A 68 3.78 9.39 10.71
CA GLY A 68 5.09 9.96 11.08
C GLY A 68 5.47 11.20 10.30
N GLU A 69 6.65 11.72 10.59
CA GLU A 69 7.22 12.89 9.92
C GLU A 69 8.12 12.47 8.75
N PRO A 70 8.09 13.19 7.62
CA PRO A 70 9.01 12.92 6.52
C PRO A 70 10.46 13.19 6.95
N GLN A 71 11.36 12.25 6.67
CA GLN A 71 12.80 12.39 6.89
C GLN A 71 13.57 12.26 5.56
N GLU A 72 14.75 12.86 5.49
CA GLU A 72 15.63 12.71 4.34
C GLU A 72 16.20 11.28 4.26
N CYS A 73 16.32 10.76 3.05
CA CYS A 73 16.90 9.43 2.86
C CYS A 73 18.37 9.39 3.26
N PRO A 74 18.81 8.46 4.14
CA PRO A 74 20.18 8.39 4.63
C PRO A 74 21.20 7.98 3.56
N ARG A 75 20.75 7.51 2.39
CA ARG A 75 21.61 7.26 1.22
C ARG A 75 21.83 8.50 0.34
N GLU A 76 21.41 9.68 0.80
CA GLU A 76 21.64 10.96 0.13
C GLU A 76 21.10 11.02 -1.31
N CYS A 77 20.05 10.26 -1.61
CA CYS A 77 19.42 10.23 -2.94
C CYS A 77 18.48 11.42 -3.20
N GLY A 78 18.35 12.35 -2.25
CA GLY A 78 17.50 13.54 -2.33
C GLY A 78 15.99 13.31 -2.17
N ALA A 79 15.56 12.07 -1.94
CA ALA A 79 14.16 11.76 -1.65
C ALA A 79 13.87 11.78 -0.14
N SER A 80 12.63 12.13 0.21
CA SER A 80 12.10 11.92 1.56
C SER A 80 11.51 10.52 1.69
N LEU A 81 11.53 9.98 2.91
CA LEU A 81 10.85 8.75 3.30
C LEU A 81 10.14 8.96 4.64
N TYR A 82 9.29 8.01 5.03
CA TYR A 82 8.55 8.03 6.29
C TYR A 82 8.98 6.84 7.14
N PRO A 83 9.93 7.03 8.08
CA PRO A 83 10.47 5.92 8.88
C PRO A 83 9.42 5.22 9.75
N GLU A 84 8.48 5.97 10.30
CA GLU A 84 7.38 5.43 11.10
C GLU A 84 6.25 4.81 10.26
N GLY A 85 6.29 5.03 8.94
CA GLY A 85 5.45 4.37 7.95
C GLY A 85 6.12 3.09 7.45
N SER A 86 6.40 3.02 6.14
CA SER A 86 7.08 1.86 5.53
C SER A 86 8.58 1.82 5.79
N GLY A 87 9.22 2.97 6.09
CA GLY A 87 10.68 3.10 6.09
C GLY A 87 11.31 2.88 4.71
N GLU A 88 10.52 2.88 3.64
CA GLU A 88 11.01 2.66 2.28
C GLU A 88 11.19 4.00 1.56
N CYS A 89 12.40 4.21 1.03
CA CYS A 89 12.68 5.31 0.12
C CYS A 89 12.24 4.92 -1.30
N PRO A 90 11.52 5.79 -2.03
CA PRO A 90 11.08 5.49 -3.40
C PRO A 90 12.23 5.25 -4.37
N ASN A 91 13.40 5.87 -4.12
CA ASN A 91 14.58 5.71 -4.98
C ASN A 91 15.51 4.58 -4.53
N CYS A 92 15.53 4.24 -3.23
CA CYS A 92 16.55 3.35 -2.64
C CYS A 92 15.98 2.03 -2.08
N GLY A 93 14.66 1.91 -1.99
CA GLY A 93 13.98 0.82 -1.28
C GLY A 93 14.11 0.94 0.24
N SER A 94 14.10 -0.17 0.95
CA SER A 94 14.27 -0.18 2.42
C SER A 94 15.63 0.41 2.82
N VAL A 95 15.59 1.39 3.72
CA VAL A 95 16.77 2.06 4.24
C VAL A 95 16.80 1.82 5.75
N CYS A 96 17.66 0.88 6.16
CA CYS A 96 17.88 0.51 7.57
C CYS A 96 18.83 1.49 8.25
#